data_AF-A0A517WMJ0-F1
#
_entry.id   AF-A0A517WMJ0-F1
#
_cell.length_a   1.000
_cell.length_b   1.000
_cell.length_c   1.000
_cell.angle_alpha   90.00
_cell.angle_beta   90.00
_cell.angle_gamma   90.00
#
_symmetry.space_group_name_H-M   'P 1'
#
loop_
_entity.id
_entity.type
_entity.pdbx_description
1 polymer ?
#
loop_
_entity_poly.entity_id
_entity_poly.type
_entity_poly.pdbx_seq_one_letter_code
_entity_poly.pdbx_strand_id
1 'polypeptide(L)'
;MRVSDKRNQKSQLGAAAHRCVAGLRAVLILIAGVMFHSSSVSLAGSLSSTEVKHDGKAELNKLQEVYRKFLALQKLQASDAEWEQFKKQVQDEMKPVVKYLSETAYSEYPHLQHMLWASRDWLPKMLDSARTTPSQDQVKFIKNLKRAEQLINKGS
;
A
#
# COMPACT_ATOMS: atom_id res chain seq x y z
N MET A 1 4.48 60.84 -42.77
CA MET A 1 3.81 60.50 -41.50
C MET A 1 2.83 59.37 -41.76
N ARG A 2 3.09 58.17 -41.20
CA ARG A 2 2.14 57.05 -41.18
C ARG A 2 1.37 57.13 -39.87
N VAL A 3 0.05 57.26 -39.94
CA VAL A 3 -0.84 57.28 -38.78
C VAL A 3 -1.38 55.87 -38.59
N SER A 4 -1.00 55.25 -37.47
CA SER A 4 -1.68 54.10 -36.88
C SER A 4 -3.03 54.55 -36.31
N ASP A 5 -4.08 53.75 -36.45
CA ASP A 5 -4.94 53.32 -35.33
C ASP A 5 -5.99 52.31 -35.83
N LYS A 6 -5.88 51.04 -35.42
CA LYS A 6 -7.00 50.08 -35.50
C LYS A 6 -7.69 50.09 -34.15
N ARG A 7 -8.84 50.75 -34.09
CA ARG A 7 -9.77 50.67 -32.96
C ARG A 7 -10.90 49.70 -33.29
N ASN A 8 -11.36 49.03 -32.24
CA ASN A 8 -12.71 48.53 -32.01
C ASN A 8 -12.96 47.02 -32.20
N GLN A 9 -12.91 46.29 -31.09
CA GLN A 9 -14.07 45.49 -30.66
C GLN A 9 -14.02 45.25 -29.14
N LYS A 10 -14.88 45.95 -28.41
CA LYS A 10 -15.32 45.61 -27.06
C LYS A 10 -16.64 44.84 -27.15
N SER A 11 -16.73 43.71 -26.46
CA SER A 11 -17.97 43.06 -26.01
C SER A 11 -17.52 42.13 -24.87
N GLN A 12 -17.46 42.55 -23.60
CA GLN A 12 -18.52 42.73 -22.61
C GLN A 12 -19.57 41.60 -22.50
N LEU A 13 -19.63 41.07 -21.27
CA LEU A 13 -20.72 40.43 -20.52
C LEU A 13 -20.87 38.89 -20.49
N GLY A 14 -20.96 38.37 -19.25
CA GLY A 14 -21.46 37.05 -18.84
C GLY A 14 -20.49 36.30 -17.93
N ALA A 15 -20.28 36.69 -16.66
CA ALA A 15 -21.05 36.27 -15.48
C ALA A 15 -21.23 34.74 -15.33
N ALA A 16 -20.66 34.23 -14.22
CA ALA A 16 -21.04 33.03 -13.47
C ALA A 16 -21.01 31.66 -14.17
N ALA A 17 -20.11 30.79 -13.73
CA ALA A 17 -20.47 29.71 -12.80
C ALA A 17 -19.27 28.79 -12.59
N HIS A 18 -18.76 28.81 -11.36
CA HIS A 18 -18.06 27.67 -10.78
C HIS A 18 -18.94 26.42 -10.99
N ARG A 19 -18.42 25.43 -11.70
CA ARG A 19 -18.95 24.06 -11.63
C ARG A 19 -17.80 23.13 -11.27
N CYS A 20 -17.58 23.05 -9.97
CA CYS A 20 -16.97 21.92 -9.31
C CYS A 20 -17.70 20.65 -9.76
N VAL A 21 -17.07 19.82 -10.57
CA VAL A 21 -17.48 18.41 -10.69
C VAL A 21 -16.67 17.64 -9.66
N ALA A 22 -17.03 17.85 -8.40
CA ALA A 22 -16.68 16.94 -7.32
C ALA A 22 -17.53 15.68 -7.52
N GLY A 23 -17.00 14.73 -8.29
CA GLY A 23 -17.59 13.41 -8.44
C GLY A 23 -17.44 12.63 -7.13
N LEU A 24 -18.40 12.84 -6.23
CA LEU A 24 -18.54 12.11 -4.97
C LEU A 24 -18.86 10.64 -5.27
N ARG A 25 -17.84 9.81 -5.50
CA ARG A 25 -17.99 8.35 -5.48
C ARG A 25 -17.76 7.84 -4.06
N ALA A 26 -18.79 7.96 -3.23
CA ALA A 26 -18.87 7.25 -1.97
C ALA A 26 -18.97 5.75 -2.25
N VAL A 27 -17.87 5.02 -2.09
CA VAL A 27 -17.90 3.56 -1.99
C VAL A 27 -17.90 3.22 -0.50
N LEU A 28 -19.09 2.97 0.03
CA LEU A 28 -19.28 2.41 1.37
C LEU A 28 -18.81 0.95 1.36
N ILE A 29 -17.66 0.67 1.95
CA ILE A 29 -17.26 -0.70 2.27
C ILE A 29 -17.86 -1.03 3.64
N LEU A 30 -18.95 -1.80 3.63
CA LEU A 30 -19.53 -2.44 4.81
C LEU A 30 -18.58 -3.57 5.26
N ILE A 31 -17.82 -3.34 6.33
CA ILE A 31 -17.15 -4.43 7.06
C ILE A 31 -18.15 -4.95 8.08
N ALA A 32 -18.81 -6.06 7.76
CA ALA A 32 -19.59 -6.83 8.73
C ALA A 32 -18.64 -7.33 9.82
N GLY A 33 -18.80 -6.80 11.03
CA GLY A 33 -18.15 -7.31 12.22
C GLY A 33 -18.67 -8.71 12.52
N VAL A 34 -17.86 -9.73 12.24
CA VAL A 34 -18.09 -11.07 12.77
C VAL A 34 -17.51 -11.06 14.18
N MET A 35 -18.39 -10.93 15.17
CA MET A 35 -18.09 -11.24 16.55
C MET A 35 -17.75 -12.72 16.65
N PHE A 36 -16.46 -13.05 16.66
CA PHE A 36 -16.02 -14.40 16.99
C PHE A 36 -16.01 -14.54 18.51
N HIS A 37 -16.97 -15.32 19.00
CA HIS A 37 -17.15 -15.69 20.40
C HIS A 37 -15.86 -16.29 20.97
N SER A 38 -15.32 -15.68 22.04
CA SER A 38 -14.27 -16.27 22.85
C SER A 38 -14.82 -17.49 23.57
N SER A 39 -14.49 -18.68 23.08
CA SER A 39 -14.64 -19.93 23.82
C SER A 39 -13.25 -20.39 24.21
N SER A 40 -12.88 -20.18 25.47
CA SER A 40 -11.67 -20.74 26.07
C SER A 40 -11.85 -22.25 26.21
N VAL A 41 -11.31 -23.00 25.25
CA VAL A 41 -11.04 -24.44 25.40
C VAL A 41 -9.56 -24.60 25.72
N SER A 42 -9.26 -24.82 27.00
CA SER A 42 -7.97 -25.34 27.42
C SER A 42 -7.87 -26.79 26.98
N LEU A 43 -6.99 -27.08 26.03
CA LEU A 43 -6.56 -28.43 25.73
C LEU A 43 -5.06 -28.52 25.96
N ALA A 44 -4.69 -28.99 27.17
CA ALA A 44 -3.36 -29.49 27.43
C ALA A 44 -3.16 -30.74 26.56
N GLY A 45 -2.41 -30.57 25.46
CA GLY A 45 -2.10 -31.63 24.51
C GLY A 45 -0.61 -31.60 24.19
N SER A 46 0.12 -32.50 24.83
CA SER A 46 1.32 -33.21 24.36
C SER A 46 2.26 -32.47 23.40
N LEU A 47 3.47 -32.16 23.90
CA LEU A 47 4.67 -31.81 23.13
C LEU A 47 4.97 -32.88 22.06
N SER A 48 4.44 -32.68 20.87
CA SER A 48 5.05 -33.15 19.62
C SER A 48 5.64 -31.91 18.97
N SER A 49 6.96 -31.88 18.81
CA SER A 49 7.66 -30.82 18.06
C SER A 49 7.26 -30.90 16.59
N THR A 50 6.06 -30.47 16.25
CA THR A 50 5.75 -30.04 14.90
C THR A 50 6.59 -28.78 14.66
N GLU A 51 7.71 -28.92 13.95
CA GLU A 51 8.41 -27.79 13.37
C GLU A 51 7.37 -26.93 12.63
N VAL A 52 7.09 -25.74 13.18
CA VAL A 52 6.17 -24.80 12.55
C VAL A 52 6.87 -24.28 11.31
N LYS A 53 6.53 -24.84 10.14
CA LYS A 53 7.07 -24.39 8.86
C LYS A 53 6.43 -23.05 8.50
N HIS A 54 7.23 -22.01 8.42
CA HIS A 54 6.78 -20.67 8.06
C HIS A 54 6.83 -20.46 6.53
N ASP A 55 5.73 -20.73 5.82
CA ASP A 55 5.69 -20.63 4.35
C ASP A 55 5.66 -19.18 3.82
N GLY A 56 5.18 -18.21 4.60
CA GLY A 56 5.15 -16.80 4.27
C GLY A 56 4.15 -16.38 3.17
N LYS A 57 3.24 -17.28 2.75
CA LYS A 57 2.34 -17.01 1.61
C LYS A 57 1.32 -15.92 1.94
N ALA A 58 0.80 -15.92 3.17
CA ALA A 58 -0.16 -14.92 3.62
C ALA A 58 0.46 -13.51 3.65
N GLU A 59 1.68 -13.41 4.18
CA GLU A 59 2.42 -12.15 4.28
C GLU A 59 2.80 -11.61 2.90
N LEU A 60 3.22 -12.50 1.98
CA LEU A 60 3.51 -12.13 0.60
C LEU A 60 2.27 -11.56 -0.09
N ASN A 61 1.12 -12.24 0.04
CA ASN A 61 -0.14 -11.79 -0.54
C ASN A 61 -0.53 -10.41 0.00
N LYS A 62 -0.34 -10.16 1.31
CA LYS A 62 -0.65 -8.87 1.92
C LYS A 62 0.25 -7.75 1.38
N LEU A 63 1.56 -8.01 1.26
CA LEU A 63 2.51 -7.06 0.67
C LEU A 63 2.19 -6.74 -0.80
N GLN A 64 1.82 -7.75 -1.58
CA GLN A 64 1.39 -7.58 -2.97
C GLN A 64 0.09 -6.78 -3.09
N GLU A 65 -0.87 -6.99 -2.17
CA GLU A 65 -2.11 -6.22 -2.08
C GLU A 65 -1.82 -4.74 -1.81
N VAL A 66 -0.98 -4.44 -0.82
CA VAL A 66 -0.55 -3.06 -0.51
C VAL A 66 0.14 -2.43 -1.70
N TYR A 67 1.03 -3.15 -2.38
CA TYR A 67 1.73 -2.64 -3.55
C TYR A 67 0.78 -2.33 -4.72
N ARG A 68 -0.23 -3.18 -4.96
CA ARG A 68 -1.30 -2.90 -5.93
C ARG A 68 -2.09 -1.64 -5.59
N LYS A 69 -2.47 -1.46 -4.32
CA LYS A 69 -3.17 -0.24 -3.87
C LYS A 69 -2.30 1.00 -4.08
N PHE A 70 -1.01 0.91 -3.71
CA PHE A 70 -0.03 1.97 -3.94
C PHE A 70 0.05 2.36 -5.42
N LEU A 71 0.19 1.39 -6.33
CA LEU A 71 0.26 1.67 -7.78
C LEU A 71 -1.03 2.31 -8.31
N ALA A 72 -2.19 1.90 -7.80
CA ALA A 72 -3.46 2.51 -8.17
C ALA A 72 -3.52 3.99 -7.76
N LEU A 73 -3.14 4.32 -6.52
CA LEU A 73 -3.10 5.70 -6.04
C LEU A 73 -2.05 6.54 -6.78
N GLN A 74 -0.87 5.98 -7.05
CA GLN A 74 0.19 6.63 -7.82
C GLN A 74 -0.31 6.99 -9.23
N LYS A 75 -0.99 6.04 -9.91
CA LYS A 75 -1.56 6.25 -11.25
C LYS A 75 -2.69 7.28 -11.26
N LEU A 76 -3.51 7.32 -10.22
CA LEU A 76 -4.62 8.26 -10.08
C LEU A 76 -4.18 9.67 -9.67
N GLN A 77 -2.90 9.86 -9.34
CA GLN A 77 -2.37 11.12 -8.79
C GLN A 77 -3.22 11.59 -7.60
N ALA A 78 -3.43 10.68 -6.64
CA ALA A 78 -4.24 10.95 -5.45
C ALA A 78 -3.84 12.26 -4.77
N SER A 79 -4.81 12.97 -4.21
CA SER A 79 -4.60 14.20 -3.45
C SER A 79 -3.76 13.96 -2.19
N ASP A 80 -3.27 15.04 -1.57
CA ASP A 80 -2.45 14.94 -0.35
C ASP A 80 -3.22 14.23 0.77
N ALA A 81 -4.50 14.55 0.93
CA ALA A 81 -5.36 13.94 1.94
C ALA A 81 -5.55 12.43 1.71
N GLU A 82 -5.82 12.02 0.48
CA GLU A 82 -5.97 10.60 0.12
C GLU A 82 -4.66 9.84 0.32
N TRP A 83 -3.53 10.46 -0.02
CA TRP A 83 -2.21 9.86 0.16
C TRP A 83 -1.87 9.67 1.64
N GLU A 84 -2.04 10.70 2.46
CA GLU A 84 -1.78 10.61 3.90
C GLU A 84 -2.70 9.59 4.60
N GLN A 85 -3.97 9.53 4.21
CA GLN A 85 -4.89 8.50 4.70
C GLN A 85 -4.41 7.10 4.31
N PHE A 86 -3.98 6.91 3.07
CA PHE A 86 -3.44 5.64 2.60
C PHE A 86 -2.18 5.24 3.37
N LYS A 87 -1.24 6.16 3.61
CA LYS A 87 -0.03 5.87 4.41
C LYS A 87 -0.39 5.37 5.80
N LYS A 88 -1.30 6.05 6.49
CA LYS A 88 -1.75 5.66 7.83
C LYS A 88 -2.39 4.27 7.81
N GLN A 89 -3.30 4.03 6.87
CA GLN A 89 -3.94 2.72 6.71
C GLN A 89 -2.92 1.60 6.48
N VAL A 90 -1.96 1.81 5.57
CA VAL A 90 -0.92 0.81 5.28
C VAL A 90 -0.04 0.56 6.50
N GLN A 91 0.35 1.60 7.24
CA GLN A 91 1.13 1.44 8.48
C GLN A 91 0.38 0.60 9.51
N ASP A 92 -0.92 0.83 9.70
CA ASP A 92 -1.73 0.07 10.64
C ASP A 92 -1.96 -1.38 10.18
N GLU A 93 -2.29 -1.58 8.90
CA GLU A 93 -2.48 -2.92 8.32
C GLU A 93 -1.20 -3.77 8.35
N MET A 94 -0.03 -3.14 8.22
CA MET A 94 1.25 -3.85 8.14
C MET A 94 1.91 -4.11 9.49
N LYS A 95 1.48 -3.48 10.59
CA LYS A 95 1.97 -3.75 11.95
C LYS A 95 2.01 -5.25 12.31
N PRO A 96 0.91 -6.01 12.19
CA PRO A 96 0.93 -7.44 12.52
C PRO A 96 1.84 -8.25 11.59
N VAL A 97 1.91 -7.89 10.30
CA VAL A 97 2.79 -8.55 9.33
C VAL A 97 4.26 -8.32 9.69
N VAL A 98 4.65 -7.07 9.97
CA VAL A 98 6.03 -6.73 10.37
C VAL A 98 6.39 -7.41 11.68
N LYS A 99 5.46 -7.50 12.64
CA LYS A 99 5.68 -8.22 13.90
C LYS A 99 5.98 -9.69 13.64
N TYR A 100 5.11 -10.39 12.93
CA TYR A 100 5.31 -11.79 12.59
C TYR A 100 6.62 -12.03 11.84
N LEU A 101 6.93 -11.21 10.83
CA LEU A 101 8.16 -11.32 10.07
C LEU A 101 9.39 -11.05 10.94
N SER A 102 9.32 -10.12 11.89
CA SER A 102 10.42 -9.85 12.82
C SER A 102 10.70 -11.02 13.76
N GLU A 103 9.65 -11.77 14.12
CA GLU A 103 9.74 -12.93 14.98
C GLU A 103 10.17 -14.20 14.23
N THR A 104 9.97 -14.28 12.91
CA THR A 104 10.13 -15.56 12.15
C THR A 104 11.16 -15.51 11.03
N ALA A 105 11.66 -14.33 10.64
CA ALA A 105 12.63 -14.16 9.55
C ALA A 105 14.07 -14.55 9.94
N TYR A 106 14.25 -15.82 10.32
CA TYR A 106 15.54 -16.42 10.61
C TYR A 106 16.30 -16.79 9.33
N SER A 107 17.56 -17.21 9.48
CA SER A 107 18.40 -17.65 8.37
C SER A 107 17.83 -18.83 7.58
N GLU A 108 17.03 -19.70 8.21
CA GLU A 108 16.35 -20.81 7.53
C GLU A 108 15.20 -20.35 6.63
N TYR A 109 14.70 -19.11 6.81
CA TYR A 109 13.55 -18.57 6.11
C TYR A 109 13.91 -17.28 5.33
N PRO A 110 14.75 -17.37 4.28
CA PRO A 110 15.23 -16.21 3.54
C PRO A 110 14.11 -15.43 2.83
N HIS A 111 13.02 -16.09 2.44
CA HIS A 111 11.83 -15.40 1.89
C HIS A 111 11.21 -14.45 2.90
N LEU A 112 11.13 -14.85 4.18
CA LEU A 112 10.62 -14.00 5.26
C LEU A 112 11.56 -12.83 5.53
N GLN A 113 12.88 -13.03 5.45
CA GLN A 113 13.86 -11.94 5.58
C GLN A 113 13.67 -10.87 4.49
N HIS A 114 13.50 -11.30 3.25
CA HIS A 114 13.20 -10.36 2.16
C HIS A 114 11.87 -9.63 2.39
N MET A 115 10.82 -10.31 2.86
CA MET A 115 9.56 -9.64 3.20
C MET A 115 9.71 -8.68 4.39
N LEU A 116 10.53 -9.00 5.38
CA LEU A 116 10.82 -8.12 6.51
C LEU A 116 11.50 -6.84 6.03
N TRP A 117 12.53 -6.95 5.19
CA TRP A 117 13.18 -5.77 4.62
C TRP A 117 12.22 -4.95 3.75
N ALA A 118 11.40 -5.61 2.92
CA ALA A 118 10.39 -4.92 2.12
C ALA A 118 9.41 -4.14 3.00
N SER A 119 8.82 -4.79 4.00
CA SER A 119 7.75 -4.22 4.85
C SER A 119 8.26 -3.20 5.87
N ARG A 120 9.36 -3.47 6.57
CA ARG A 120 9.89 -2.63 7.65
C ARG A 120 10.74 -1.48 7.13
N ASP A 121 11.63 -1.75 6.19
CA ASP A 121 12.70 -0.81 5.83
C ASP A 121 12.34 0.03 4.61
N TRP A 122 11.68 -0.56 3.61
CA TRP A 122 11.46 0.08 2.31
C TRP A 122 10.03 0.57 2.09
N LEU A 123 9.01 -0.10 2.62
CA LEU A 123 7.62 0.32 2.45
C LEU A 123 7.35 1.72 3.01
N PRO A 124 7.73 2.08 4.26
CA PRO A 124 7.51 3.44 4.76
C PRO A 124 8.23 4.49 3.91
N LYS A 125 9.48 4.24 3.54
CA LYS A 125 10.27 5.18 2.73
C LYS A 125 9.70 5.35 1.32
N MET A 126 9.25 4.26 0.71
CA MET A 126 8.58 4.29 -0.60
C MET A 126 7.29 5.11 -0.55
N LEU A 127 6.50 4.98 0.52
CA LEU A 127 5.27 5.76 0.70
C LEU A 127 5.53 7.27 0.76
N ASP A 128 6.69 7.69 1.27
CA ASP A 128 7.08 9.10 1.31
C ASP A 128 7.77 9.57 0.02
N SER A 129 8.58 8.73 -0.62
CA SER A 129 9.46 9.15 -1.71
C SER A 129 8.96 8.84 -3.13
N ALA A 130 7.99 7.94 -3.29
CA ALA A 130 7.58 7.40 -4.59
C ALA A 130 6.17 7.83 -5.05
N ARG A 131 5.58 8.87 -4.46
CA ARG A 131 4.20 9.26 -4.76
C ARG A 131 3.94 9.63 -6.21
N THR A 132 4.81 10.46 -6.79
CA THR A 132 4.60 11.03 -8.13
C THR A 132 5.48 10.36 -9.18
N THR A 133 6.66 9.89 -8.78
CA THR A 133 7.64 9.23 -9.65
C THR A 133 8.27 8.05 -8.92
N PRO A 134 8.64 6.97 -9.63
CA PRO A 134 9.34 5.85 -9.00
C PRO A 134 10.63 6.27 -8.30
N SER A 135 10.84 5.79 -7.07
CA SER A 135 12.01 6.11 -6.26
C SER A 135 12.94 4.90 -6.06
N GLN A 136 14.17 5.15 -5.59
CA GLN A 136 15.09 4.08 -5.19
C GLN A 136 14.50 3.19 -4.09
N ASP A 137 13.68 3.74 -3.20
CA ASP A 137 13.01 2.97 -2.15
C ASP A 137 11.95 2.04 -2.75
N GLN A 138 11.20 2.51 -3.76
CA GLN A 138 10.28 1.66 -4.52
C GLN A 138 11.03 0.50 -5.20
N VAL A 139 12.18 0.78 -5.83
CA VAL A 139 13.01 -0.26 -6.46
C VAL A 139 13.45 -1.31 -5.44
N LYS A 140 13.91 -0.88 -4.25
CA LYS A 140 14.36 -1.80 -3.19
C LYS A 140 13.20 -2.60 -2.59
N PHE A 141 12.03 -1.99 -2.41
CA PHE A 141 10.81 -2.69 -2.02
C PHE A 141 10.49 -3.81 -3.01
N ILE A 142 10.39 -3.48 -4.31
CA ILE A 142 10.05 -4.44 -5.38
C ILE A 142 11.09 -5.56 -5.47
N LYS A 143 12.38 -5.22 -5.39
CA LYS A 143 13.47 -6.21 -5.45
C LYS A 143 13.31 -7.27 -4.37
N ASN A 144 13.03 -6.85 -3.14
CA ASN A 144 12.83 -7.76 -2.03
C ASN A 144 11.54 -8.58 -2.17
N LEU A 145 10.44 -7.95 -2.57
CA LEU A 145 9.17 -8.65 -2.77
C LEU A 145 9.28 -9.75 -3.84
N LYS A 146 9.89 -9.44 -4.98
CA LYS A 146 10.16 -10.42 -6.06
C LYS A 146 11.06 -11.56 -5.59
N ARG A 147 12.08 -11.24 -4.78
CA ARG A 147 13.00 -12.26 -4.27
C ARG A 147 12.30 -13.21 -3.30
N ALA A 148 11.45 -12.70 -2.42
CA ALA A 148 10.62 -13.52 -1.53
C ALA A 148 9.71 -14.47 -2.32
N GLU A 149 8.98 -13.95 -3.31
CA GLU A 149 8.12 -14.74 -4.19
C GLU A 149 8.87 -15.87 -4.91
N GLN A 150 10.04 -15.56 -5.47
CA GLN A 150 10.89 -16.57 -6.12
C GLN A 150 11.32 -17.68 -5.16
N LEU A 151 11.64 -17.35 -3.92
CA LEU A 151 12.08 -18.33 -2.92
C LEU A 151 10.92 -19.23 -2.49
N ILE A 152 9.71 -18.66 -2.30
CA ILE A 152 8.50 -19.43 -2.01
C ILE A 152 8.15 -20.39 -3.16
N ASN A 153 8.26 -19.93 -4.41
CA ASN A 153 7.93 -20.74 -5.59
C ASN A 153 8.97 -21.83 -5.90
N LYS A 154 10.22 -21.66 -5.45
CA LYS A 154 11.27 -22.68 -5.58
C LYS A 154 11.23 -23.74 -4.48
N GLY A 155 10.56 -23.45 -3.36
CA GLY A 155 10.43 -24.34 -2.20
C GLY A 155 9.02 -24.91 -1.98
N SER A 156 8.09 -24.70 -2.94
CA SER A 156 6.80 -25.40 -3.04
C SER A 156 6.92 -26.56 -4.02
#